data_AF-A0A925JP54-F1
#
_entry.id   AF-A0A925JP54-F1
#
_cell.length_a   1.000
_cell.length_b   1.000
_cell.length_c   1.000
_cell.angle_alpha   90.00
_cell.angle_beta   90.00
_cell.angle_gamma   90.00
#
_symmetry.space_group_name_H-M   'P 1'
#
loop_
_entity.id
_entity.type
_entity.pdbx_description
1 polymer ?
#
loop_
_entity_poly.entity_id
_entity_poly.type
_entity_poly.pdbx_seq_one_letter_code
_entity_poly.pdbx_strand_id
1 'polypeptide(L)'
;MGIVANFLRVTQHELDEILNNSSILEDRIEWPDDPALLNIDKAWAGILYLLTGYNWEEAEKTPLPLVRAILGERVVDEEQEMGYGPARYVAVAQVKEIDQELSAVSGEILSGRFDGRKMMRKG
;
A
#
# COMPACT_ATOMS: atom_id res chain seq x y z
N MET A 1 -16.85 -5.03 10.47
CA MET A 1 -15.79 -4.06 10.12
C MET A 1 -14.63 -4.83 9.50
N GLY A 2 -13.89 -4.22 8.58
CA GLY A 2 -12.75 -4.85 7.89
C GLY A 2 -11.66 -3.84 7.58
N ILE A 3 -10.45 -4.31 7.30
CA ILE A 3 -9.27 -3.48 7.02
C ILE A 3 -9.41 -2.86 5.63
N VAL A 4 -9.16 -1.55 5.53
CA VAL A 4 -9.13 -0.79 4.27
C VAL A 4 -7.72 -0.25 4.02
N ALA A 5 -7.40 0.09 2.77
CA ALA A 5 -6.13 0.73 2.43
C ALA A 5 -6.33 2.10 1.79
N ASN A 6 -5.54 3.05 2.28
CA ASN A 6 -5.43 4.41 1.77
C ASN A 6 -3.98 4.66 1.34
N PHE A 7 -3.81 5.28 0.17
CA PHE A 7 -2.51 5.75 -0.32
C PHE A 7 -2.55 7.26 -0.45
N LEU A 8 -1.74 7.97 0.34
CA LEU A 8 -1.62 9.42 0.28
C LEU A 8 -0.32 9.77 -0.48
N ARG A 9 -0.46 10.49 -1.59
CA ARG A 9 0.70 11.04 -2.30
C ARG A 9 1.13 12.34 -1.63
N VAL A 10 2.40 12.41 -1.24
CA VAL A 10 3.00 13.58 -0.62
C VAL A 10 4.27 14.01 -1.35
N THR A 11 4.61 15.29 -1.25
CA THR A 11 5.92 15.82 -1.61
C THR A 11 6.97 15.43 -0.58
N GLN A 12 8.26 15.60 -0.92
CA GLN A 12 9.33 15.33 0.05
C GLN A 12 9.23 16.22 1.29
N HIS A 13 8.85 17.49 1.11
CA HIS A 13 8.66 18.42 2.22
C HIS A 13 7.56 17.96 3.18
N GLU A 14 6.39 17.59 2.64
CA GLU A 14 5.28 17.07 3.43
C GLU A 14 5.64 15.77 4.13
N LEU A 15 6.39 14.87 3.46
CA LEU A 15 6.92 13.66 4.10
C LEU A 15 7.82 14.01 5.29
N ASP A 16 8.72 14.97 5.14
CA ASP A 16 9.61 15.40 6.23
C ASP A 16 8.80 16.01 7.40
N GLU A 17 7.75 16.79 7.11
CA GLU A 17 6.82 17.31 8.13
C GLU A 17 6.10 16.18 8.87
N ILE A 18 5.59 15.18 8.15
CA ILE A 18 4.93 14.00 8.69
C ILE A 18 5.88 13.17 9.57
N LEU A 19 7.12 12.98 9.13
CA LEU A 19 8.13 12.24 9.90
C LEU A 19 8.56 12.99 11.18
N ASN A 20 8.46 14.31 11.19
CA ASN A 20 8.70 15.12 12.38
C ASN A 20 7.48 15.17 13.32
N ASN A 21 6.27 15.08 12.76
CA ASN A 21 5.02 15.04 13.52
C ASN A 21 3.97 14.17 12.81
N SER A 22 3.86 12.91 13.25
CA SER A 22 3.00 11.90 12.64
C SER A 22 1.51 12.21 12.77
N SER A 23 1.09 13.01 13.78
CA SER A 23 -0.32 13.35 14.01
C SER A 23 -0.97 14.06 12.82
N ILE A 24 -0.17 14.73 11.97
CA ILE A 24 -0.65 15.42 10.76
C ILE A 24 -1.33 14.45 9.77
N LEU A 25 -0.92 13.18 9.77
CA LEU A 25 -1.50 12.17 8.88
C LEU A 25 -2.97 11.86 9.20
N GLU A 26 -3.35 11.82 10.48
CA GLU A 26 -4.70 11.48 10.91
C GLU A 26 -5.71 12.48 10.33
N ASP A 27 -5.46 13.77 10.52
CA ASP A 27 -6.28 14.85 9.97
C ASP A 27 -6.35 14.79 8.43
N ARG A 28 -5.26 14.33 7.78
CA ARG A 28 -5.15 14.33 6.33
C ARG A 28 -5.93 13.21 5.67
N ILE A 29 -5.99 12.04 6.29
CA ILE A 29 -6.73 10.88 5.74
C ILE A 29 -8.24 11.00 5.95
N GLU A 30 -8.70 11.85 6.87
CA GLU A 30 -10.12 12.10 7.13
C GLU A 30 -10.79 13.01 6.09
N TRP A 31 -10.04 13.57 5.14
CA TRP A 31 -10.56 14.43 4.07
C TRP A 31 -10.79 13.63 2.78
N PRO A 32 -12.00 13.06 2.54
CA PRO A 32 -12.26 12.13 1.44
C PRO A 32 -12.13 12.77 0.04
N ASP A 33 -12.20 14.10 -0.06
CA ASP A 33 -12.10 14.84 -1.32
C ASP A 33 -10.66 15.26 -1.67
N ASP A 34 -9.63 14.82 -0.93
CA ASP A 34 -8.24 15.14 -1.25
C ASP A 34 -7.83 14.37 -2.53
N PRO A 35 -7.49 15.07 -3.64
CA PRO A 35 -7.07 14.40 -4.88
C PRO A 35 -5.74 13.65 -4.77
N ALA A 36 -4.98 13.85 -3.68
CA ALA A 36 -3.78 13.09 -3.37
C ALA A 36 -4.06 11.79 -2.61
N LEU A 37 -5.29 11.59 -2.11
CA LEU A 37 -5.70 10.42 -1.36
C LEU A 37 -6.42 9.42 -2.28
N LEU A 38 -5.87 8.21 -2.38
CA LEU A 38 -6.50 7.08 -3.07
C LEU A 38 -6.96 6.05 -2.04
N ASN A 39 -8.26 5.85 -1.95
CA ASN A 39 -8.87 4.79 -1.13
C ASN A 39 -9.30 3.62 -2.03
N ILE A 40 -8.80 2.42 -1.74
CA ILE A 40 -9.16 1.20 -2.48
C ILE A 40 -10.05 0.25 -1.67
N ASP A 41 -10.63 0.74 -0.58
CA ASP A 41 -11.44 0.00 0.39
C ASP A 41 -10.74 -1.31 0.79
N LYS A 42 -11.45 -2.44 0.77
CA LYS A 42 -10.97 -3.77 1.12
C LYS A 42 -10.31 -4.52 -0.04
N ALA A 43 -10.07 -3.85 -1.17
CA ALA A 43 -9.48 -4.52 -2.35
C ALA A 43 -7.99 -4.83 -2.18
N TRP A 44 -7.32 -4.24 -1.17
CA TRP A 44 -5.88 -4.31 -0.98
C TRP A 44 -5.29 -5.72 -1.00
N ALA A 45 -5.90 -6.68 -0.29
CA ALA A 45 -5.38 -8.04 -0.21
C ALA A 45 -5.52 -8.79 -1.55
N GLY A 46 -6.63 -8.55 -2.26
CA GLY A 46 -6.86 -9.11 -3.59
C GLY A 46 -5.90 -8.53 -4.62
N ILE A 47 -5.66 -7.22 -4.59
CA ILE A 47 -4.70 -6.56 -5.48
C ILE A 47 -3.28 -7.06 -5.19
N LEU A 48 -2.88 -7.16 -3.92
CA LEU A 48 -1.60 -7.75 -3.51
C LEU A 48 -1.43 -9.16 -4.10
N TYR A 49 -2.44 -10.01 -3.95
CA TYR A 49 -2.41 -11.36 -4.49
C TYR A 49 -2.30 -11.37 -6.03
N LEU A 50 -3.04 -10.51 -6.74
CA LEU A 50 -2.95 -10.45 -8.21
C LEU A 50 -1.57 -9.96 -8.69
N LEU A 51 -0.98 -9.01 -7.96
CA LEU A 51 0.33 -8.45 -8.29
C LEU A 51 1.48 -9.41 -7.97
N THR A 52 1.34 -10.31 -7.00
CA THR A 52 2.48 -11.07 -6.46
C THR A 52 2.26 -12.59 -6.35
N GLY A 53 1.02 -13.04 -6.29
CA GLY A 53 0.64 -14.42 -5.95
C GLY A 53 0.75 -14.76 -4.46
N TYR A 54 1.12 -13.77 -3.63
CA TYR A 54 1.32 -13.92 -2.19
C TYR A 54 0.08 -13.51 -1.41
N ASN A 55 -0.10 -14.14 -0.26
CA ASN A 55 -0.92 -13.56 0.80
C ASN A 55 -0.15 -12.48 1.56
N TRP A 56 -0.83 -11.83 2.50
CA TRP A 56 -0.26 -10.78 3.33
C TRP A 56 0.99 -11.26 4.10
N GLU A 57 0.95 -12.44 4.73
CA GLU A 57 2.06 -12.96 5.56
C GLU A 57 3.30 -13.33 4.74
N GLU A 58 3.10 -13.87 3.55
CA GLU A 58 4.16 -14.17 2.57
C GLU A 58 4.76 -12.87 2.03
N ALA A 59 3.91 -11.88 1.73
CA ALA A 59 4.32 -10.59 1.22
C ALA A 59 5.16 -9.80 2.23
N GLU A 60 4.77 -9.75 3.52
CA GLU A 60 5.58 -9.07 4.55
C GLU A 60 7.01 -9.62 4.65
N LYS A 61 7.21 -10.90 4.34
CA LYS A 61 8.52 -11.55 4.37
C LYS A 61 9.30 -11.39 3.06
N THR A 62 8.70 -10.78 2.03
CA THR A 62 9.25 -10.74 0.68
C THR A 62 9.32 -9.30 0.16
N PRO A 63 10.51 -8.66 0.15
CA PRO A 63 10.65 -7.23 -0.19
C PRO A 63 10.68 -6.99 -1.71
N LEU A 64 9.60 -7.30 -2.42
CA LEU A 64 9.44 -6.99 -3.84
C LEU A 64 8.86 -5.57 -4.04
N PRO A 65 9.18 -4.86 -5.14
CA PRO A 65 8.57 -3.57 -5.45
C PRO A 65 7.03 -3.64 -5.46
N LEU A 66 6.45 -4.67 -6.08
CA LEU A 66 4.99 -4.86 -6.13
C LEU A 66 4.34 -5.13 -4.76
N VAL A 67 5.09 -5.64 -3.78
CA VAL A 67 4.62 -5.74 -2.39
C VAL A 67 4.59 -4.35 -1.74
N ARG A 68 5.67 -3.57 -1.91
CA ARG A 68 5.79 -2.21 -1.36
C ARG A 68 4.71 -1.28 -1.89
N ALA A 69 4.25 -1.50 -3.13
CA ALA A 69 3.15 -0.77 -3.73
C ALA A 69 1.85 -0.84 -2.90
N ILE A 70 1.67 -1.90 -2.10
CA ILE A 70 0.47 -2.11 -1.28
C ILE A 70 0.76 -1.98 0.22
N LEU A 71 1.84 -2.59 0.70
CA LEU A 71 2.16 -2.66 2.14
C LEU A 71 3.12 -1.57 2.63
N GLY A 72 3.61 -0.71 1.74
CA GLY A 72 4.67 0.24 2.06
C GLY A 72 5.99 -0.46 2.39
N GLU A 73 6.95 0.29 2.94
CA GLU A 73 8.26 -0.26 3.30
C GLU A 73 8.74 0.20 4.68
N ARG A 74 8.63 1.50 4.97
CA ARG A 74 9.15 2.09 6.19
C ARG A 74 8.02 2.61 7.05
N VAL A 75 8.06 2.32 8.35
CA VAL A 75 7.11 2.86 9.31
C VAL A 75 7.32 4.36 9.45
N VAL A 76 6.22 5.13 9.45
CA VAL A 76 6.25 6.58 9.70
C VAL A 76 6.61 6.85 11.16
N ASP A 77 5.85 6.25 12.08
CA ASP A 77 6.00 6.36 13.52
C ASP A 77 5.46 5.07 14.16
N GLU A 78 6.27 4.39 14.97
CA GLU A 78 5.92 3.11 15.60
C GLU A 78 4.82 3.27 16.67
N GLU A 79 4.65 4.47 17.22
CA GLU A 79 3.63 4.76 18.23
C GLU A 79 2.29 5.19 17.59
N GLN A 80 2.26 5.42 16.28
CA GLN A 80 1.06 5.86 15.56
C GLN A 80 0.09 4.69 15.33
N GLU A 81 -1.20 4.92 15.61
CA GLU A 81 -2.26 3.94 15.45
C GLU A 81 -3.26 4.37 14.36
N MET A 82 -3.10 3.84 13.14
CA MET A 82 -3.95 4.16 11.98
C MET A 82 -4.93 3.02 11.65
N GLY A 83 -5.39 2.32 12.69
CA GLY A 83 -6.39 1.25 12.61
C GLY A 83 -5.79 -0.17 12.71
N TYR A 84 -4.97 -0.59 11.74
CA TYR A 84 -4.31 -1.91 11.76
C TYR A 84 -2.78 -1.78 11.84
N GLY A 85 -2.32 -0.85 12.69
CA GLY A 85 -0.93 -0.49 12.86
C GLY A 85 -0.56 0.86 12.25
N PRO A 86 0.73 1.22 12.28
CA PRO A 86 1.20 2.53 11.86
C PRO A 86 1.19 2.69 10.34
N ALA A 87 1.10 3.94 9.88
CA ALA A 87 1.26 4.23 8.47
C ALA A 87 2.67 3.87 8.01
N ARG A 88 2.78 3.47 6.73
CA ARG A 88 4.05 3.16 6.09
C ARG A 88 4.26 4.06 4.87
N TYR A 89 5.51 4.38 4.58
CA TYR A 89 5.91 5.17 3.42
C TYR A 89 6.93 4.44 2.55
N VAL A 90 7.08 4.93 1.33
CA VAL A 90 8.12 4.55 0.36
C VAL A 90 8.81 5.82 -0.11
N ALA A 91 10.13 5.81 -0.26
CA ALA A 91 10.87 6.97 -0.73
C ALA A 91 10.83 7.07 -2.26
N VAL A 92 11.19 8.24 -2.79
CA VAL A 92 11.16 8.55 -4.23
C VAL A 92 11.89 7.51 -5.08
N ALA A 93 12.99 6.94 -4.59
CA ALA A 93 13.72 5.87 -5.29
C ALA A 93 12.87 4.60 -5.44
N GLN A 94 12.22 4.14 -4.37
CA GLN A 94 11.36 2.95 -4.42
C GLN A 94 10.08 3.21 -5.20
N VAL A 95 9.54 4.44 -5.19
CA VAL A 95 8.40 4.81 -6.05
C VAL A 95 8.72 4.57 -7.54
N LYS A 96 9.95 4.88 -7.98
CA LYS A 96 10.38 4.60 -9.36
C LYS A 96 10.48 3.11 -9.66
N GLU A 97 10.99 2.32 -8.73
CA GLU A 97 11.03 0.84 -8.87
C GLU A 97 9.62 0.27 -8.97
N ILE A 98 8.70 0.75 -8.12
CA ILE A 98 7.29 0.36 -8.12
C ILE A 98 6.62 0.72 -9.46
N ASP A 99 6.81 1.95 -9.93
CA ASP A 99 6.24 2.43 -11.19
C ASP A 99 6.71 1.61 -12.39
N GLN A 100 8.00 1.27 -12.44
CA GLN A 100 8.57 0.44 -13.48
C GLN A 100 7.94 -0.96 -13.51
N GLU A 101 7.79 -1.61 -12.35
CA GLU A 101 7.19 -2.95 -12.26
C GLU A 101 5.69 -2.92 -12.56
N LEU A 102 4.95 -1.93 -12.04
CA LEU A 102 3.52 -1.75 -12.34
C LEU A 102 3.27 -1.45 -13.81
N SER A 103 4.16 -0.70 -14.48
CA SER A 103 4.06 -0.41 -15.91
C SER A 103 4.16 -1.66 -16.79
N ALA A 104 4.79 -2.72 -16.29
CA ALA A 104 4.86 -4.01 -16.96
C ALA A 104 3.64 -4.91 -16.69
N VAL A 105 2.78 -4.56 -15.73
CA VAL A 105 1.57 -5.31 -15.40
C VAL A 105 0.47 -5.02 -16.41
N SER A 106 -0.02 -6.07 -17.08
CA SER A 106 -1.16 -5.98 -18.00
C SER A 106 -2.39 -6.71 -17.46
N GLY A 107 -3.56 -6.42 -18.04
CA GLY A 107 -4.80 -7.13 -17.70
C GLY A 107 -4.69 -8.64 -17.94
N GLU A 108 -3.96 -9.06 -18.98
CA GLU A 108 -3.69 -10.46 -19.27
C GLU A 108 -2.87 -11.12 -18.15
N ILE A 109 -1.82 -10.45 -17.66
CA ILE A 109 -1.01 -10.96 -16.54
C ILE A 109 -1.87 -11.13 -15.29
N LEU A 110 -2.70 -10.14 -14.96
CA LEU A 110 -3.59 -10.19 -13.80
C LEU A 110 -4.61 -11.31 -13.93
N SER A 111 -5.27 -11.42 -15.09
CA SER A 111 -6.26 -12.46 -15.35
C SER A 111 -5.66 -13.86 -15.32
N GLY A 112 -4.43 -14.04 -15.83
CA GLY A 112 -3.71 -15.31 -15.80
C GLY A 112 -3.28 -15.76 -14.40
N ARG A 113 -3.13 -14.82 -13.46
CA ARG A 113 -2.83 -15.11 -12.05
C ARG A 113 -4.08 -15.32 -11.20
N PHE A 114 -5.24 -14.89 -11.67
CA PHE A 114 -6.48 -15.02 -10.92
C PHE A 114 -6.85 -16.50 -10.76
N ASP A 115 -6.82 -16.96 -9.51
CA ASP A 115 -7.39 -18.24 -9.08
C ASP A 115 -8.23 -17.95 -7.84
N GLY A 116 -9.54 -17.77 -8.03
CA GLY A 116 -10.45 -17.40 -6.94
C GLY A 116 -10.44 -18.38 -5.77
N ARG A 117 -10.19 -19.68 -6.03
CA ARG A 117 -10.10 -20.68 -4.94
C ARG A 117 -8.81 -20.52 -4.15
N LYS A 118 -7.68 -20.26 -4.80
CA LYS A 118 -6.43 -19.97 -4.09
C LYS A 118 -6.50 -18.65 -3.36
N MET A 119 -7.05 -17.61 -3.98
CA MET A 119 -7.23 -16.30 -3.37
C MET A 119 -8.06 -16.37 -2.09
N MET A 120 -9.19 -17.09 -2.10
CA MET A 120 -10.01 -17.29 -0.89
C MET A 120 -9.33 -18.12 0.21
N ARG A 121 -8.38 -19.00 -0.13
CA ARG A 121 -7.61 -19.78 0.85
C ARG A 121 -6.45 -19.01 1.44
N LYS A 122 -5.98 -17.99 0.72
CA LYS A 122 -4.79 -17.20 1.04
C LYS A 122 -5.14 -15.83 1.66
N GLY A 123 -6.29 -15.26 1.33
CA GLY A 123 -6.78 -13.99 1.84
C GLY A 123 -7.54 -14.09 3.16
#